data_AF-A0A9W8Y7Y4-F1
#
_entry.id   AF-A0A9W8Y7Y4-F1
#
_cell.length_a   1.000
_cell.length_b   1.000
_cell.length_c   1.000
_cell.angle_alpha   90.00
_cell.angle_beta   90.00
_cell.angle_gamma   90.00
#
_symmetry.space_group_name_H-M   'P 1'
#
loop_
_entity.id
_entity.type
_entity.pdbx_description
1 polymer ?
#
loop_
_entity_poly.entity_id
_entity_poly.type
_entity_poly.pdbx_seq_one_letter_code
_entity_poly.pdbx_strand_id
1 'polypeptide(L)'
;MVFLRSASRLARPASSLLSARAGPRLTSSLRQPNAFRTLTATASQQGKVLLVLYDGGIHAEQEPQLLGTTENELGIRKWIEDQGHTLVTTSDKEGENSEFDKHLVDAEVIITTPFHPGYLTAERLAKAKNLKLAVTAGIGSDHVDLNAANKTNGGVTVAEVTGSNVVSVAEHVVMTILTLVRNFVPAHEQIAKGEWNVAEVAKNEYDLENKVVGTVAVGRIGERVLRRLKAFDCKELLYFDYQPLAAEKEKEIGCRRVESLEEMLAQCDVVTINCPLHEKTRGLFNKELISKMKKGSWLVNTARGAIVVKEDVADALKNGHLRGYGGDVWFPQPAPKDHPLRYAQNPWGGGNAMVPHMSGTSIDAQKRYADGTKAILDEYFSGRENYRPEDLIVHKGDYATKAYGQREKK
;
A
#
# COMPACT_ATOMS: atom_id res chain seq x y z
N MET A 1 -1.74 -51.39 -26.63
CA MET A 1 -1.72 -52.41 -25.57
C MET A 1 -3.00 -52.24 -24.76
N VAL A 2 -3.87 -53.25 -24.83
CA VAL A 2 -5.26 -53.26 -24.32
C VAL A 2 -5.30 -54.14 -23.08
N PHE A 3 -6.01 -53.74 -22.01
CA PHE A 3 -6.75 -54.58 -21.03
C PHE A 3 -7.60 -53.59 -20.18
N LEU A 4 -8.92 -53.44 -20.27
CA LEU A 4 -10.10 -54.32 -20.12
C LEU A 4 -10.35 -54.90 -18.70
N ARG A 5 -11.31 -54.24 -18.02
CA ARG A 5 -12.43 -54.72 -17.15
C ARG A 5 -12.15 -55.68 -15.96
N SER A 6 -12.76 -55.39 -14.80
CA SER A 6 -14.06 -55.99 -14.42
C SER A 6 -14.68 -55.32 -13.17
N ALA A 7 -15.98 -55.51 -13.00
CA ALA A 7 -16.86 -54.93 -11.99
C ALA A 7 -17.64 -56.04 -11.24
N SER A 8 -18.08 -55.79 -10.01
CA SER A 8 -19.31 -56.34 -9.37
C SER A 8 -19.42 -55.72 -7.96
N ARG A 9 -20.41 -54.86 -7.63
CA ARG A 9 -21.81 -55.10 -7.21
C ARG A 9 -21.98 -56.12 -6.08
N LEU A 10 -22.55 -55.67 -4.94
CA LEU A 10 -23.78 -56.21 -4.33
C LEU A 10 -24.30 -55.31 -3.20
N ALA A 11 -25.62 -55.37 -2.99
CA ALA A 11 -26.45 -54.42 -2.25
C ALA A 11 -26.98 -54.99 -0.90
N ARG A 12 -27.31 -54.06 0.02
CA ARG A 12 -28.41 -53.98 1.05
C ARG A 12 -29.19 -55.25 1.46
N PRO A 13 -29.65 -55.36 2.74
CA PRO A 13 -30.88 -54.66 3.18
C PRO A 13 -30.93 -54.17 4.65
N ALA A 14 -32.08 -53.55 4.98
CA ALA A 14 -32.42 -52.82 6.21
C ALA A 14 -33.53 -53.52 7.04
N SER A 15 -33.70 -53.13 8.31
CA SER A 15 -34.95 -53.10 9.13
C SER A 15 -34.60 -52.79 10.61
N SER A 16 -34.96 -51.66 11.24
CA SER A 16 -36.24 -51.23 11.85
C SER A 16 -36.65 -51.94 13.15
N LEU A 17 -36.97 -51.15 14.20
CA LEU A 17 -38.05 -51.28 15.22
C LEU A 17 -37.73 -50.32 16.40
N LEU A 18 -38.40 -49.16 16.55
CA LEU A 18 -39.65 -48.86 17.27
C LEU A 18 -39.70 -49.27 18.76
N SER A 19 -39.82 -48.27 19.64
CA SER A 19 -40.56 -48.37 20.91
C SER A 19 -40.87 -46.96 21.45
N ALA A 20 -42.18 -46.70 21.65
CA ALA A 20 -42.76 -45.51 22.25
C ALA A 20 -43.50 -45.89 23.55
N ARG A 21 -43.58 -44.97 24.52
CA ARG A 21 -44.64 -44.80 25.56
C ARG A 21 -44.31 -43.53 26.38
N ALA A 22 -45.08 -42.44 26.26
CA ALA A 22 -46.36 -42.09 26.92
C ALA A 22 -46.19 -41.41 28.31
N GLY A 23 -46.69 -40.16 28.45
CA GLY A 23 -46.69 -39.30 29.66
C GLY A 23 -47.75 -39.70 30.72
N PRO A 24 -48.40 -38.78 31.50
CA PRO A 24 -48.31 -37.30 31.56
C PRO A 24 -48.26 -36.72 33.01
N ARG A 25 -48.10 -35.39 33.17
CA ARG A 25 -49.05 -34.49 33.91
C ARG A 25 -48.56 -33.03 34.00
N LEU A 26 -49.54 -32.15 33.89
CA LEU A 26 -49.51 -30.69 33.97
C LEU A 26 -49.26 -30.17 35.38
N THR A 27 -48.53 -29.06 35.48
CA THR A 27 -48.80 -27.99 36.45
C THR A 27 -48.53 -26.63 35.81
N SER A 28 -49.55 -25.78 35.87
CA SER A 28 -49.57 -24.38 35.43
C SER A 28 -48.74 -23.47 36.32
N SER A 29 -48.00 -22.53 35.74
CA SER A 29 -47.82 -21.21 36.37
C SER A 29 -47.68 -20.13 35.31
N LEU A 30 -48.63 -19.20 35.34
CA LEU A 30 -48.66 -17.95 34.60
C LEU A 30 -47.40 -17.12 34.86
N ARG A 31 -46.72 -16.68 33.80
CA ARG A 31 -45.87 -15.47 33.81
C ARG A 31 -46.05 -14.70 32.51
N GLN A 32 -46.17 -13.38 32.70
CA GLN A 32 -46.64 -12.37 31.76
C GLN A 32 -45.77 -12.21 30.50
N PRO A 33 -46.34 -11.70 29.40
CA PRO A 33 -45.58 -11.37 28.20
C PRO A 33 -44.99 -9.97 28.36
N ASN A 34 -43.72 -9.88 28.75
CA ASN A 34 -42.91 -8.68 28.52
C ASN A 34 -41.58 -9.11 27.92
N ALA A 35 -41.64 -9.54 26.67
CA ALA A 35 -40.48 -9.52 25.79
C ALA A 35 -40.68 -8.34 24.84
N PHE A 36 -40.24 -7.16 25.29
CA PHE A 36 -39.81 -6.13 24.36
C PHE A 36 -38.70 -6.77 23.51
N ARG A 37 -39.04 -7.24 22.31
CA ARG A 37 -38.05 -7.39 21.25
C ARG A 37 -37.67 -5.98 20.86
N THR A 38 -36.61 -5.45 21.47
CA THR A 38 -35.93 -4.29 20.94
C THR A 38 -35.32 -4.72 19.61
N LEU A 39 -36.07 -4.53 18.53
CA LEU A 39 -35.50 -4.43 17.20
C LEU A 39 -34.66 -3.15 17.17
N THR A 40 -33.41 -3.20 17.65
CA THR A 40 -32.39 -2.28 17.14
C THR A 40 -31.94 -2.80 15.79
N ALA A 41 -32.86 -2.78 14.83
CA ALA A 41 -32.51 -2.58 13.44
C ALA A 41 -32.78 -1.09 13.21
N THR A 42 -31.79 -0.24 13.47
CA THR A 42 -31.76 1.08 12.83
C THR A 42 -31.66 0.82 11.34
N ALA A 43 -32.80 0.85 10.66
CA ALA A 43 -32.88 0.85 9.22
C ALA A 43 -32.13 2.08 8.69
N SER A 44 -31.00 1.80 8.03
CA SER A 44 -30.28 2.59 7.03
C SER A 44 -30.35 4.12 7.14
N GLN A 45 -29.28 4.75 7.66
CA GLN A 45 -28.81 5.92 6.92
C GLN A 45 -28.17 5.37 5.63
N GLN A 46 -28.87 5.57 4.52
CA GLN A 46 -28.36 5.27 3.18
C GLN A 46 -27.18 6.22 2.91
N GLY A 47 -25.99 5.80 3.31
CA GLY A 47 -24.76 6.56 3.09
C GLY A 47 -24.33 6.58 1.61
N LYS A 48 -23.72 7.70 1.20
CA LYS A 48 -23.08 7.86 -0.10
C LYS A 48 -21.61 7.49 0.00
N VAL A 49 -21.19 6.51 -0.79
CA VAL A 49 -19.79 6.09 -0.94
C VAL A 49 -19.25 6.67 -2.25
N LEU A 50 -18.15 7.41 -2.16
CA LEU A 50 -17.41 7.91 -3.31
C LEU A 50 -16.09 7.16 -3.43
N LEU A 51 -15.85 6.52 -4.57
CA LEU A 51 -14.70 5.68 -4.85
C LEU A 51 -13.84 6.31 -5.94
N VAL A 52 -12.61 6.69 -5.59
CA VAL A 52 -11.62 7.26 -6.51
C VAL A 52 -10.53 6.25 -6.81
N LEU A 53 -10.52 5.75 -8.06
CA LEU A 53 -9.63 4.71 -8.56
C LEU A 53 -9.03 5.13 -9.92
N TYR A 54 -8.06 4.36 -10.43
CA TYR A 54 -7.55 4.55 -11.80
C TYR A 54 -8.45 3.85 -12.82
N ASP A 55 -8.46 4.36 -14.05
CA ASP A 55 -9.16 3.67 -15.15
C ASP A 55 -8.32 2.48 -15.64
N GLY A 56 -8.98 1.33 -15.83
CA GLY A 56 -8.36 0.16 -16.45
C GLY A 56 -8.57 0.13 -17.96
N GLY A 57 -9.65 0.72 -18.45
CA GLY A 57 -10.09 0.62 -19.84
C GLY A 57 -10.13 -0.82 -20.32
N ILE A 58 -9.62 -1.06 -21.52
CA ILE A 58 -9.53 -2.41 -22.11
C ILE A 58 -8.72 -3.40 -21.24
N HIS A 59 -7.81 -2.92 -20.39
CA HIS A 59 -6.99 -3.80 -19.56
C HIS A 59 -7.79 -4.43 -18.42
N ALA A 60 -8.78 -3.72 -17.85
CA ALA A 60 -9.67 -4.27 -16.83
C ALA A 60 -10.59 -5.36 -17.39
N GLU A 61 -10.94 -5.27 -18.67
CA GLU A 61 -11.69 -6.33 -19.37
C GLU A 61 -10.82 -7.57 -19.63
N GLN A 62 -9.55 -7.36 -19.98
CA GLN A 62 -8.59 -8.44 -20.26
C GLN A 62 -8.13 -9.17 -18.99
N GLU A 63 -8.02 -8.45 -17.88
CA GLU A 63 -7.65 -9.00 -16.58
C GLU A 63 -8.68 -8.57 -15.51
N PRO A 64 -9.76 -9.33 -15.32
CA PRO A 64 -10.81 -9.03 -14.33
C PRO A 64 -10.33 -9.01 -12.88
N GLN A 65 -9.13 -9.52 -12.60
CA GLN A 65 -8.52 -9.41 -11.27
C GLN A 65 -7.90 -8.03 -11.00
N LEU A 66 -7.92 -7.09 -11.96
CA LEU A 66 -7.65 -5.67 -11.75
C LEU A 66 -8.79 -5.02 -10.95
N LEU A 67 -8.97 -5.44 -9.71
CA LEU A 67 -10.05 -4.98 -8.82
C LEU A 67 -9.95 -3.47 -8.50
N GLY A 68 -8.75 -2.91 -8.51
CA GLY A 68 -8.45 -1.51 -8.18
C GLY A 68 -8.82 -0.49 -9.26
N THR A 69 -9.59 -0.86 -10.27
CA THR A 69 -9.99 0.04 -11.36
C THR A 69 -11.42 0.54 -11.21
N THR A 70 -11.76 1.61 -11.94
CA THR A 70 -13.11 2.17 -12.00
C THR A 70 -14.15 1.18 -12.56
N GLU A 71 -13.75 0.24 -13.41
CA GLU A 71 -14.64 -0.78 -13.99
C GLU A 71 -14.98 -1.92 -13.03
N ASN A 72 -13.99 -2.36 -12.23
CA ASN A 72 -14.14 -3.50 -11.33
C ASN A 72 -14.49 -3.10 -9.90
N GLU A 73 -14.29 -1.84 -9.53
CA GLU A 73 -14.80 -1.20 -8.30
C GLU A 73 -14.53 -2.01 -7.02
N LEU A 74 -13.32 -2.55 -6.87
CA LEU A 74 -12.89 -3.43 -5.78
C LEU A 74 -13.76 -4.70 -5.60
N GLY A 75 -14.66 -5.00 -6.53
CA GLY A 75 -15.69 -6.02 -6.40
C GLY A 75 -16.75 -5.71 -5.34
N ILE A 76 -16.95 -4.44 -4.96
CA ILE A 76 -17.83 -4.07 -3.84
C ILE A 76 -19.18 -3.44 -4.22
N ARG A 77 -19.43 -3.05 -5.48
CA ARG A 77 -20.70 -2.39 -5.89
C ARG A 77 -21.94 -3.13 -5.42
N LYS A 78 -22.11 -4.39 -5.82
CA LYS A 78 -23.27 -5.20 -5.43
C LYS A 78 -23.42 -5.30 -3.92
N TRP A 79 -22.31 -5.47 -3.19
CA TRP A 79 -22.33 -5.58 -1.73
C TRP A 79 -22.76 -4.26 -1.06
N ILE A 80 -22.34 -3.10 -1.59
CA ILE A 80 -22.78 -1.78 -1.12
C ILE A 80 -24.28 -1.57 -1.41
N GLU A 81 -24.71 -1.84 -2.64
CA GLU A 81 -26.09 -1.60 -3.10
C GLU A 81 -27.10 -2.55 -2.43
N ASP A 82 -26.75 -3.81 -2.19
CA ASP A 82 -27.60 -4.78 -1.48
C ASP A 82 -27.89 -4.36 -0.03
N GLN A 83 -27.07 -3.47 0.55
CA GLN A 83 -27.27 -2.88 1.88
C GLN A 83 -28.04 -1.55 1.85
N GLY A 84 -28.40 -1.05 0.66
CA GLY A 84 -29.13 0.20 0.47
C GLY A 84 -28.26 1.45 0.41
N HIS A 85 -26.94 1.32 0.32
CA HIS A 85 -26.01 2.43 0.12
C HIS A 85 -25.84 2.75 -1.38
N THR A 86 -25.31 3.93 -1.69
CA THR A 86 -24.98 4.32 -3.08
C THR A 86 -23.48 4.34 -3.29
N LEU A 87 -23.02 3.86 -4.45
CA LEU A 87 -21.62 3.92 -4.87
C LEU A 87 -21.47 4.78 -6.13
N VAL A 88 -20.72 5.86 -6.00
CA VAL A 88 -20.24 6.68 -7.13
C VAL A 88 -18.75 6.40 -7.31
N THR A 89 -18.34 6.05 -8.53
CA THR A 89 -16.95 5.74 -8.84
C THR A 89 -16.43 6.71 -9.91
N THR A 90 -15.20 7.19 -9.74
CA THR A 90 -14.56 8.09 -10.72
C THR A 90 -13.04 7.98 -10.71
N SER A 91 -12.42 8.25 -11.85
CA SER A 91 -10.98 8.56 -11.98
C SER A 91 -10.73 10.06 -12.14
N ASP A 92 -11.76 10.85 -12.43
CA ASP A 92 -11.68 12.29 -12.60
C ASP A 92 -11.58 12.99 -11.24
N LYS A 93 -10.35 13.39 -10.90
CA LYS A 93 -9.97 13.87 -9.55
C LYS A 93 -9.23 15.20 -9.52
N GLU A 94 -8.98 15.82 -10.67
CA GLU A 94 -8.18 17.03 -10.80
C GLU A 94 -9.00 18.17 -11.42
N GLY A 95 -8.84 19.37 -10.88
CA GLY A 95 -9.57 20.57 -11.32
C GLY A 95 -10.90 20.81 -10.60
N GLU A 96 -11.32 22.07 -10.54
CA GLU A 96 -12.44 22.54 -9.71
C GLU A 96 -13.80 21.90 -10.06
N ASN A 97 -13.95 21.37 -11.28
CA ASN A 97 -15.18 20.75 -11.78
C ASN A 97 -15.06 19.23 -11.93
N SER A 98 -14.04 18.61 -11.31
CA SER A 98 -13.86 17.16 -11.35
C SER A 98 -15.06 16.43 -10.73
N GLU A 99 -15.35 15.22 -11.21
CA GLU A 99 -16.37 14.37 -10.59
C GLU A 99 -16.07 14.10 -9.10
N PHE A 100 -14.79 14.03 -8.73
CA PHE A 100 -14.39 13.98 -7.32
C PHE A 100 -14.87 15.20 -6.53
N ASP A 101 -14.59 16.43 -7.01
CA ASP A 101 -14.99 17.67 -6.33
C ASP A 101 -16.51 17.86 -6.29
N LYS A 102 -17.24 17.40 -7.31
CA LYS A 102 -18.72 17.43 -7.33
C LYS A 102 -19.34 16.51 -6.29
N HIS A 103 -18.77 15.34 -6.05
CA HIS A 103 -19.38 14.32 -5.22
C HIS A 103 -18.82 14.22 -3.80
N LEU A 104 -17.67 14.81 -3.50
CA LEU A 104 -17.11 14.79 -2.14
C LEU A 104 -17.91 15.61 -1.13
N VAL A 105 -18.72 16.57 -1.60
CA VAL A 105 -19.43 17.54 -0.75
C VAL A 105 -20.46 16.89 0.17
N ASP A 106 -21.08 15.81 -0.29
CA ASP A 106 -22.14 15.05 0.36
C ASP A 106 -21.78 13.57 0.60
N ALA A 107 -20.58 13.13 0.19
CA ALA A 107 -20.08 11.78 0.47
C ALA A 107 -19.89 11.55 1.97
N GLU A 108 -20.41 10.43 2.47
CA GLU A 108 -20.23 9.98 3.85
C GLU A 108 -18.94 9.18 4.01
N VAL A 109 -18.67 8.34 3.01
CA VAL A 109 -17.43 7.56 2.90
C VAL A 109 -16.72 7.93 1.61
N ILE A 110 -15.42 8.23 1.71
CA ILE A 110 -14.56 8.41 0.54
C ILE A 110 -13.50 7.32 0.54
N ILE A 111 -13.45 6.52 -0.51
CA ILE A 111 -12.42 5.52 -0.75
C ILE A 111 -11.48 6.08 -1.82
N THR A 112 -10.18 6.06 -1.53
CA THR A 112 -9.13 6.51 -2.45
C THR A 112 -8.09 5.41 -2.62
N THR A 113 -7.26 5.48 -3.66
CA THR A 113 -6.13 4.57 -3.81
C THR A 113 -4.81 5.33 -4.06
N PRO A 114 -3.68 4.93 -3.43
CA PRO A 114 -2.41 5.66 -3.58
C PRO A 114 -1.86 5.70 -5.00
N PHE A 115 -2.30 4.78 -5.85
CA PHE A 115 -1.83 4.64 -7.24
C PHE A 115 -2.42 5.75 -8.13
N HIS A 116 -3.60 6.24 -7.79
CA HIS A 116 -4.28 7.38 -8.42
C HIS A 116 -4.99 8.22 -7.35
N PRO A 117 -4.23 8.99 -6.56
CA PRO A 117 -4.72 9.53 -5.30
C PRO A 117 -5.66 10.71 -5.51
N GLY A 118 -6.91 10.57 -5.07
CA GLY A 118 -7.82 11.69 -4.85
C GLY A 118 -7.33 12.51 -3.67
N TYR A 119 -6.59 13.59 -3.93
CA TYR A 119 -5.98 14.40 -2.88
C TYR A 119 -7.06 15.09 -2.03
N LEU A 120 -7.26 14.63 -0.80
CA LEU A 120 -8.16 15.23 0.19
C LEU A 120 -7.43 16.35 0.92
N THR A 121 -7.27 17.49 0.23
CA THR A 121 -6.68 18.71 0.78
C THR A 121 -7.56 19.30 1.90
N ALA A 122 -7.00 20.19 2.72
CA ALA A 122 -7.77 20.93 3.71
C ALA A 122 -9.00 21.66 3.10
N GLU A 123 -8.86 22.19 1.89
CA GLU A 123 -9.95 22.86 1.17
C GLU A 123 -11.09 21.89 0.79
N ARG A 124 -10.74 20.71 0.25
CA ARG A 124 -11.72 19.67 -0.09
C ARG A 124 -12.38 19.09 1.15
N LEU A 125 -11.61 18.85 2.22
CA LEU A 125 -12.13 18.40 3.51
C LEU A 125 -13.10 19.42 4.13
N ALA A 126 -12.86 20.73 3.95
CA ALA A 126 -13.78 21.76 4.40
C ALA A 126 -15.11 21.76 3.63
N LYS A 127 -15.11 21.29 2.37
CA LYS A 127 -16.30 21.14 1.51
C LYS A 127 -17.06 19.83 1.78
N ALA A 128 -16.39 18.77 2.25
CA ALA A 128 -16.96 17.45 2.51
C ALA A 128 -17.80 17.39 3.81
N LYS A 129 -19.03 17.91 3.75
CA LYS A 129 -19.87 18.14 4.95
C LYS A 129 -20.34 16.86 5.64
N ASN A 130 -20.46 15.77 4.89
CA ASN A 130 -20.97 14.50 5.40
C ASN A 130 -19.87 13.49 5.72
N LEU A 131 -18.61 13.77 5.36
CA LEU A 131 -17.51 12.80 5.46
C LEU A 131 -17.30 12.34 6.91
N LYS A 132 -17.34 11.03 7.12
CA LYS A 132 -17.07 10.36 8.41
C LYS A 132 -15.89 9.40 8.33
N LEU A 133 -15.70 8.76 7.18
CA LEU A 133 -14.66 7.76 6.96
C LEU A 133 -13.95 8.01 5.62
N ALA A 134 -12.63 8.09 5.65
CA ALA A 134 -11.77 8.05 4.48
C ALA A 134 -10.96 6.75 4.49
N VAL A 135 -11.12 5.91 3.47
CA VAL A 135 -10.42 4.62 3.35
C VAL A 135 -9.40 4.69 2.22
N THR A 136 -8.17 4.28 2.51
CA THR A 136 -7.13 4.05 1.51
C THR A 136 -7.15 2.58 1.08
N ALA A 137 -7.58 2.30 -0.15
CA ALA A 137 -7.45 1.01 -0.82
C ALA A 137 -5.99 0.78 -1.23
N GLY A 138 -5.18 0.38 -0.25
CA GLY A 138 -3.73 0.30 -0.32
C GLY A 138 -3.11 0.66 1.03
N ILE A 139 -1.88 1.21 1.01
CA ILE A 139 -1.11 1.61 2.20
C ILE A 139 -0.48 2.97 1.97
N GLY A 140 -0.53 3.82 3.00
CA GLY A 140 -0.05 5.20 3.06
C GLY A 140 -1.12 6.21 2.65
N SER A 141 -1.57 7.00 3.62
CA SER A 141 -2.71 7.93 3.53
C SER A 141 -2.29 9.41 3.48
N ASP A 142 -1.06 9.69 3.05
CA ASP A 142 -0.48 11.04 2.97
C ASP A 142 -1.09 11.94 1.89
N HIS A 143 -1.91 11.40 0.99
CA HIS A 143 -2.74 12.19 0.07
C HIS A 143 -3.97 12.80 0.75
N VAL A 144 -4.22 12.45 2.01
CA VAL A 144 -5.17 13.13 2.90
C VAL A 144 -4.40 14.11 3.77
N ASP A 145 -4.87 15.34 3.89
CA ASP A 145 -4.39 16.23 4.95
C ASP A 145 -4.90 15.72 6.30
N LEU A 146 -4.09 14.87 6.95
CA LEU A 146 -4.43 14.20 8.21
C LEU A 146 -4.66 15.18 9.35
N ASN A 147 -3.98 16.33 9.33
CA ASN A 147 -4.16 17.37 10.34
C ASN A 147 -5.51 18.09 10.17
N ALA A 148 -5.93 18.33 8.92
CA ALA A 148 -7.26 18.84 8.62
C ALA A 148 -8.34 17.79 8.92
N ALA A 149 -8.13 16.52 8.56
CA ALA A 149 -9.07 15.43 8.82
C ALA A 149 -9.41 15.27 10.31
N ASN A 150 -8.42 15.45 11.19
CA ASN A 150 -8.62 15.47 12.65
C ASN A 150 -9.58 16.58 13.15
N LYS A 151 -9.71 17.68 12.40
CA LYS A 151 -10.58 18.81 12.76
C LYS A 151 -11.91 18.79 12.00
N THR A 152 -11.97 18.09 10.87
CA THR A 152 -13.15 17.98 10.03
C THR A 152 -14.21 17.11 10.70
N ASN A 153 -15.45 17.61 10.78
CA ASN A 153 -16.64 16.86 11.20
C ASN A 153 -16.53 16.15 12.57
N GLY A 154 -15.73 16.69 13.49
CA GLY A 154 -15.46 16.10 14.81
C GLY A 154 -14.31 15.09 14.84
N GLY A 155 -13.55 14.96 13.75
CA GLY A 155 -12.46 14.02 13.57
C GLY A 155 -12.87 12.87 12.65
N VAL A 156 -12.62 13.04 11.35
CA VAL A 156 -12.82 11.98 10.34
C VAL A 156 -11.91 10.79 10.67
N THR A 157 -12.44 9.58 10.58
CA THR A 157 -11.61 8.38 10.64
C THR A 157 -10.89 8.21 9.30
N VAL A 158 -9.57 8.14 9.33
CA VAL A 158 -8.75 7.78 8.16
C VAL A 158 -8.14 6.42 8.42
N ALA A 159 -8.46 5.46 7.57
CA ALA A 159 -8.00 4.09 7.67
C ALA A 159 -7.38 3.60 6.36
N GLU A 160 -6.47 2.65 6.46
CA GLU A 160 -5.82 2.00 5.31
C GLU A 160 -5.70 0.50 5.53
N VAL A 161 -5.46 -0.27 4.48
CA VAL A 161 -5.42 -1.74 4.60
C VAL A 161 -4.01 -2.19 4.95
N THR A 162 -3.64 -2.02 6.22
CA THR A 162 -2.27 -2.23 6.69
C THR A 162 -1.82 -3.68 6.48
N GLY A 163 -0.67 -3.84 5.84
CA GLY A 163 -0.09 -5.15 5.52
C GLY A 163 -0.55 -5.76 4.18
N SER A 164 -1.55 -5.19 3.52
CA SER A 164 -2.10 -5.75 2.26
C SER A 164 -1.09 -5.89 1.13
N ASN A 165 -0.13 -4.98 0.97
CA ASN A 165 0.79 -4.98 -0.16
C ASN A 165 2.27 -4.88 0.23
N VAL A 166 2.59 -4.98 1.54
CA VAL A 166 3.97 -4.80 2.04
C VAL A 166 4.96 -5.84 1.52
N VAL A 167 4.48 -7.03 1.13
CA VAL A 167 5.28 -8.07 0.48
C VAL A 167 5.60 -7.67 -0.96
N SER A 168 4.59 -7.25 -1.72
CA SER A 168 4.74 -6.81 -3.11
C SER A 168 5.73 -5.64 -3.23
N VAL A 169 5.63 -4.66 -2.32
CA VAL A 169 6.57 -3.53 -2.29
C VAL A 169 7.98 -3.98 -1.91
N ALA A 170 8.14 -4.87 -0.91
CA ALA A 170 9.46 -5.37 -0.52
C ALA A 170 10.15 -6.16 -1.65
N GLU A 171 9.40 -6.90 -2.46
CA GLU A 171 9.92 -7.55 -3.67
C GLU A 171 10.34 -6.53 -4.72
N HIS A 172 9.53 -5.50 -4.92
CA HIS A 172 9.83 -4.43 -5.86
C HIS A 172 11.10 -3.65 -5.46
N VAL A 173 11.32 -3.41 -4.16
CA VAL A 173 12.58 -2.80 -3.67
C VAL A 173 13.78 -3.65 -4.06
N VAL A 174 13.77 -4.95 -3.75
CA VAL A 174 14.92 -5.83 -4.04
C VAL A 174 15.13 -5.98 -5.54
N MET A 175 14.05 -6.08 -6.33
CA MET A 175 14.10 -6.06 -7.78
C MET A 175 14.78 -4.78 -8.29
N THR A 176 14.34 -3.61 -7.83
CA THR A 176 14.91 -2.33 -8.25
C THR A 176 16.37 -2.18 -7.83
N ILE A 177 16.75 -2.64 -6.63
CA ILE A 177 18.16 -2.68 -6.21
C ILE A 177 18.98 -3.50 -7.22
N LEU A 178 18.54 -4.72 -7.55
CA LEU A 178 19.26 -5.59 -8.49
C LEU A 178 19.32 -4.99 -9.90
N THR A 179 18.21 -4.44 -10.40
CA THR A 179 18.14 -3.75 -11.69
C THR A 179 19.18 -2.63 -11.80
N LEU A 180 19.34 -1.84 -10.74
CA LEU A 180 20.27 -0.72 -10.69
C LEU A 180 21.73 -1.16 -10.50
N VAL A 181 21.98 -2.06 -9.55
CA VAL A 181 23.33 -2.54 -9.21
C VAL A 181 23.93 -3.35 -10.36
N ARG A 182 23.09 -4.14 -11.05
CA ARG A 182 23.49 -4.97 -12.20
C ARG A 182 23.39 -4.27 -13.56
N ASN A 183 23.12 -2.96 -13.58
CA ASN A 183 23.05 -2.16 -14.80
C ASN A 183 22.09 -2.74 -15.88
N PHE A 184 20.97 -3.32 -15.45
CA PHE A 184 20.10 -4.12 -16.32
C PHE A 184 19.44 -3.31 -17.45
N VAL A 185 18.94 -2.11 -17.15
CA VAL A 185 18.16 -1.30 -18.10
C VAL A 185 18.94 -1.00 -19.39
N PRO A 186 20.13 -0.36 -19.36
CA PRO A 186 20.89 -0.10 -20.58
C PRO A 186 21.35 -1.40 -21.27
N ALA A 187 21.58 -2.49 -20.53
CA ALA A 187 21.90 -3.79 -21.12
C ALA A 187 20.73 -4.39 -21.91
N HIS A 188 19.51 -4.31 -21.37
CA HIS A 188 18.31 -4.71 -22.08
C HIS A 188 18.08 -3.85 -23.33
N GLU A 189 18.21 -2.53 -23.21
CA GLU A 189 18.06 -1.59 -24.33
C GLU A 189 19.06 -1.84 -25.47
N GLN A 190 20.31 -2.17 -25.15
CA GLN A 190 21.33 -2.54 -26.14
C GLN A 190 20.88 -3.74 -26.98
N ILE A 191 20.42 -4.82 -26.31
CA ILE A 191 19.94 -6.03 -26.99
C ILE A 191 18.69 -5.75 -27.83
N ALA A 192 17.75 -4.95 -27.34
CA ALA A 192 16.54 -4.60 -28.07
C ALA A 192 16.83 -3.80 -29.35
N LYS A 193 17.94 -3.07 -29.40
CA LYS A 193 18.43 -2.36 -30.60
C LYS A 193 19.20 -3.28 -31.57
N GLY A 194 19.41 -4.55 -31.23
CA GLY A 194 20.19 -5.50 -32.03
C GLY A 194 21.71 -5.31 -31.88
N GLU A 195 22.16 -4.58 -30.85
CA GLU A 195 23.57 -4.33 -30.58
C GLU A 195 24.15 -5.40 -29.64
N TRP A 196 25.48 -5.57 -29.67
CA TRP A 196 26.18 -6.48 -28.77
C TRP A 196 27.54 -5.90 -28.36
N ASN A 197 27.61 -5.32 -27.16
CA ASN A 197 28.83 -4.78 -26.59
C ASN A 197 28.85 -4.99 -25.07
N VAL A 198 29.45 -6.11 -24.65
CA VAL A 198 29.55 -6.51 -23.24
C VAL A 198 30.27 -5.45 -22.40
N ALA A 199 31.38 -4.89 -22.90
CA ALA A 199 32.19 -3.94 -22.15
C ALA A 199 31.44 -2.62 -21.85
N GLU A 200 30.54 -2.22 -22.75
CA GLU A 200 29.76 -0.99 -22.58
C GLU A 200 28.87 -1.02 -21.34
N VAL A 201 28.30 -2.19 -21.02
CA VAL A 201 27.36 -2.35 -19.91
C VAL A 201 28.02 -2.93 -18.68
N ALA A 202 29.00 -3.84 -18.84
CA ALA A 202 29.74 -4.45 -17.73
C ALA A 202 30.59 -3.43 -16.96
N LYS A 203 31.01 -2.31 -17.57
CA LYS A 203 31.79 -1.24 -16.91
C LYS A 203 31.07 -0.61 -15.71
N ASN A 204 29.75 -0.79 -15.59
CA ASN A 204 28.94 -0.27 -14.50
C ASN A 204 28.05 -1.36 -13.85
N GLU A 205 28.34 -2.64 -14.11
CA GLU A 205 27.66 -3.78 -13.50
C GLU A 205 28.44 -4.25 -12.26
N TYR A 206 27.75 -4.44 -11.14
CA TYR A 206 28.33 -4.90 -9.89
C TYR A 206 27.48 -6.04 -9.30
N ASP A 207 28.08 -6.84 -8.43
CA ASP A 207 27.34 -7.75 -7.58
C ASP A 207 26.80 -7.03 -6.34
N LEU A 208 25.63 -7.47 -5.86
CA LEU A 208 25.05 -7.00 -4.59
C LEU A 208 25.79 -7.59 -3.38
N GLU A 209 26.37 -8.78 -3.55
CA GLU A 209 27.24 -9.41 -2.56
C GLU A 209 28.32 -8.41 -2.08
N ASN A 210 28.61 -8.45 -0.78
CA ASN A 210 29.58 -7.58 -0.13
C ASN A 210 29.28 -6.06 -0.18
N LYS A 211 28.09 -5.65 -0.64
CA LYS A 211 27.62 -4.25 -0.51
C LYS A 211 26.95 -4.02 0.84
N VAL A 212 27.01 -2.78 1.32
CA VAL A 212 26.25 -2.34 2.50
C VAL A 212 24.91 -1.75 2.04
N VAL A 213 23.81 -2.28 2.58
CA VAL A 213 22.45 -1.83 2.25
C VAL A 213 21.77 -1.26 3.48
N GLY A 214 21.29 -0.02 3.41
CA GLY A 214 20.57 0.65 4.49
C GLY A 214 19.11 0.95 4.15
N THR A 215 18.19 0.64 5.06
CA THR A 215 16.79 1.06 4.94
C THR A 215 16.47 2.26 5.84
N VAL A 216 15.84 3.30 5.27
CA VAL A 216 15.24 4.39 6.04
C VAL A 216 13.85 3.95 6.47
N ALA A 217 13.67 3.80 7.78
CA ALA A 217 12.61 3.06 8.47
C ALA A 217 12.65 1.53 8.28
N VAL A 218 12.29 0.82 9.34
CA VAL A 218 12.29 -0.65 9.46
C VAL A 218 10.91 -1.18 9.85
N GLY A 219 9.86 -0.50 9.38
CA GLY A 219 8.49 -0.96 9.49
C GLY A 219 8.20 -2.23 8.67
N ARG A 220 6.93 -2.49 8.37
CA ARG A 220 6.50 -3.73 7.71
C ARG A 220 7.23 -4.02 6.38
N ILE A 221 7.52 -2.98 5.58
CA ILE A 221 8.24 -3.10 4.31
C ILE A 221 9.75 -3.20 4.56
N GLY A 222 10.34 -2.25 5.30
CA GLY A 222 11.78 -2.25 5.60
C GLY A 222 12.27 -3.56 6.21
N GLU A 223 11.56 -4.13 7.20
CA GLU A 223 11.88 -5.45 7.76
C GLU A 223 11.85 -6.56 6.69
N ARG A 224 10.85 -6.56 5.80
CA ARG A 224 10.71 -7.57 4.73
C ARG A 224 11.75 -7.44 3.62
N VAL A 225 12.21 -6.21 3.36
CA VAL A 225 13.35 -5.95 2.47
C VAL A 225 14.61 -6.58 3.05
N LEU A 226 14.94 -6.30 4.31
CA LEU A 226 16.14 -6.86 4.94
C LEU A 226 16.09 -8.40 5.00
N ARG A 227 14.92 -8.99 5.31
CA ARG A 227 14.71 -10.44 5.27
C ARG A 227 15.01 -11.06 3.91
N ARG A 228 14.65 -10.38 2.81
CA ARG A 228 14.92 -10.85 1.44
C ARG A 228 16.37 -10.66 1.04
N LEU A 229 17.00 -9.57 1.49
CA LEU A 229 18.41 -9.28 1.22
C LEU A 229 19.37 -10.18 2.00
N LYS A 230 18.92 -10.82 3.08
CA LYS A 230 19.75 -11.70 3.93
C LYS A 230 20.53 -12.76 3.14
N ALA A 231 19.91 -13.36 2.12
CA ALA A 231 20.52 -14.44 1.33
C ALA A 231 21.42 -13.94 0.18
N PHE A 232 21.57 -12.63 0.01
CA PHE A 232 22.47 -12.04 -0.99
C PHE A 232 23.88 -11.79 -0.46
N ASP A 233 24.15 -12.18 0.80
CA ASP A 233 25.45 -12.03 1.46
C ASP A 233 26.01 -10.60 1.33
N CYS A 234 25.12 -9.62 1.53
CA CYS A 234 25.50 -8.24 1.73
C CYS A 234 26.51 -8.15 2.86
N LYS A 235 27.49 -7.23 2.73
CA LYS A 235 28.51 -7.02 3.78
C LYS A 235 27.86 -6.64 5.10
N GLU A 236 26.83 -5.80 5.03
CA GLU A 236 26.04 -5.43 6.20
C GLU A 236 24.65 -4.94 5.78
N LEU A 237 23.65 -5.26 6.61
CA LEU A 237 22.29 -4.75 6.50
C LEU A 237 22.05 -3.73 7.62
N LEU A 238 21.75 -2.49 7.25
CA LEU A 238 21.57 -1.38 8.17
C LEU A 238 20.12 -0.89 8.18
N TYR A 239 19.70 -0.29 9.29
CA TYR A 239 18.49 0.50 9.31
C TYR A 239 18.60 1.73 10.21
N PHE A 240 17.85 2.77 9.86
CA PHE A 240 17.59 3.93 10.70
C PHE A 240 16.08 4.06 10.90
N ASP A 241 15.63 3.94 12.15
CA ASP A 241 14.24 4.17 12.55
C ASP A 241 14.20 4.60 14.02
N TYR A 242 13.25 5.46 14.36
CA TYR A 242 12.95 5.79 15.76
C TYR A 242 12.12 4.69 16.45
N GLN A 243 11.52 3.77 15.69
CA GLN A 243 10.91 2.53 16.17
C GLN A 243 11.85 1.35 15.85
N PRO A 244 12.71 0.93 16.80
CA PRO A 244 13.67 -0.12 16.54
C PRO A 244 12.99 -1.49 16.37
N LEU A 245 13.69 -2.40 15.70
CA LEU A 245 13.36 -3.82 15.78
C LEU A 245 13.68 -4.35 17.18
N ALA A 246 12.99 -5.41 17.59
CA ALA A 246 13.41 -6.21 18.73
C ALA A 246 14.78 -6.86 18.44
N ALA A 247 15.64 -6.99 19.46
CA ALA A 247 16.99 -7.52 19.31
C ALA A 247 17.01 -8.94 18.71
N GLU A 248 15.98 -9.75 19.00
CA GLU A 248 15.82 -11.08 18.44
C GLU A 248 15.62 -11.04 16.92
N LYS A 249 14.85 -10.06 16.42
CA LYS A 249 14.66 -9.85 14.97
C LYS A 249 15.92 -9.32 14.31
N GLU A 250 16.65 -8.43 14.97
CA GLU A 250 17.94 -7.93 14.46
C GLU A 250 18.92 -9.08 14.26
N LYS A 251 19.04 -9.96 15.27
CA LYS A 251 19.88 -11.17 15.20
C LYS A 251 19.38 -12.17 14.16
N GLU A 252 18.07 -12.37 14.07
CA GLU A 252 17.46 -13.27 13.08
C GLU A 252 17.76 -12.82 11.65
N ILE A 253 17.64 -11.53 11.38
CA ILE A 253 17.86 -10.94 10.05
C ILE A 253 19.35 -10.77 9.77
N GLY A 254 20.17 -10.52 10.79
CA GLY A 254 21.57 -10.14 10.64
C GLY A 254 21.73 -8.67 10.27
N CYS A 255 20.94 -7.78 10.89
CA CYS A 255 20.99 -6.34 10.64
C CYS A 255 21.37 -5.54 11.88
N ARG A 256 21.87 -4.32 11.67
CA ARG A 256 22.27 -3.39 12.73
C ARG A 256 21.53 -2.06 12.61
N ARG A 257 21.05 -1.55 13.75
CA ARG A 257 20.53 -0.19 13.87
C ARG A 257 21.67 0.84 13.80
N VAL A 258 21.42 1.94 13.11
CA VAL A 258 22.25 3.14 13.15
C VAL A 258 21.41 4.27 13.73
N GLU A 259 21.92 4.98 14.72
CA GLU A 259 21.15 6.00 15.46
C GLU A 259 21.10 7.35 14.72
N SER A 260 22.01 7.59 13.78
CA SER A 260 22.05 8.78 12.93
C SER A 260 21.80 8.44 11.47
N LEU A 261 20.84 9.13 10.85
CA LEU A 261 20.55 8.96 9.42
C LEU A 261 21.79 9.27 8.57
N GLU A 262 22.45 10.40 8.80
CA GLU A 262 23.66 10.77 8.03
C GLU A 262 24.78 9.74 8.18
N GLU A 263 24.96 9.18 9.38
CA GLU A 263 25.97 8.15 9.64
C GLU A 263 25.66 6.85 8.87
N MET A 264 24.38 6.46 8.78
CA MET A 264 23.97 5.32 7.98
C MET A 264 24.24 5.56 6.49
N LEU A 265 23.87 6.73 5.97
CA LEU A 265 24.05 7.08 4.56
C LEU A 265 25.52 7.03 4.14
N ALA A 266 26.44 7.49 5.00
CA ALA A 266 27.88 7.45 4.73
C ALA A 266 28.44 6.02 4.66
N GLN A 267 27.78 5.04 5.30
CA GLN A 267 28.19 3.63 5.30
C GLN A 267 27.64 2.85 4.10
N CYS A 268 26.52 3.27 3.52
CA CYS A 268 25.77 2.50 2.54
C CYS A 268 26.28 2.66 1.10
N ASP A 269 26.30 1.55 0.37
CA ASP A 269 26.42 1.55 -1.09
C ASP A 269 25.02 1.65 -1.73
N VAL A 270 24.01 1.04 -1.09
CA VAL A 270 22.61 1.11 -1.49
C VAL A 270 21.77 1.65 -0.33
N VAL A 271 20.91 2.63 -0.61
CA VAL A 271 19.92 3.14 0.35
C VAL A 271 18.52 2.92 -0.21
N THR A 272 17.61 2.41 0.62
CA THR A 272 16.20 2.26 0.28
C THR A 272 15.31 3.03 1.26
N ILE A 273 14.37 3.82 0.73
CA ILE A 273 13.43 4.61 1.53
C ILE A 273 12.14 3.81 1.74
N ASN A 274 11.77 3.55 3.00
CA ASN A 274 10.59 2.76 3.39
C ASN A 274 9.76 3.45 4.50
N CYS A 275 9.94 4.76 4.71
CA CYS A 275 9.19 5.54 5.70
C CYS A 275 7.94 6.21 5.08
N PRO A 276 6.89 6.49 5.87
CA PRO A 276 5.73 7.25 5.38
C PRO A 276 6.10 8.70 5.01
N LEU A 277 5.28 9.32 4.16
CA LEU A 277 5.34 10.76 3.94
C LEU A 277 4.59 11.50 5.04
N HIS A 278 5.28 12.37 5.75
CA HIS A 278 4.74 13.31 6.72
C HIS A 278 5.64 14.55 6.80
N GLU A 279 5.30 15.50 7.67
CA GLU A 279 5.99 16.81 7.78
C GLU A 279 7.52 16.72 7.85
N LYS A 280 8.07 15.73 8.58
CA LYS A 280 9.53 15.58 8.75
C LYS A 280 10.22 14.74 7.67
N THR A 281 9.46 14.02 6.83
CA THR A 281 10.03 13.22 5.73
C THR A 281 9.84 13.88 4.37
N ARG A 282 8.95 14.86 4.25
CA ARG A 282 8.77 15.64 3.02
C ARG A 282 10.06 16.38 2.66
N GLY A 283 10.60 16.11 1.48
CA GLY A 283 11.85 16.70 1.00
C GLY A 283 13.08 16.32 1.84
N LEU A 284 13.01 15.25 2.64
CA LEU A 284 14.11 14.80 3.49
C LEU A 284 15.36 14.48 2.66
N PHE A 285 15.18 13.79 1.54
CA PHE A 285 16.25 13.49 0.60
C PHE A 285 16.41 14.65 -0.40
N ASN A 286 16.92 15.77 0.12
CA ASN A 286 17.39 16.93 -0.63
C ASN A 286 18.88 16.79 -0.97
N LYS A 287 19.44 17.80 -1.66
CA LYS A 287 20.85 17.88 -2.03
C LYS A 287 21.80 17.65 -0.87
N GLU A 288 21.53 18.28 0.28
CA GLU A 288 22.39 18.18 1.47
C GLU A 288 22.45 16.75 1.99
N LEU A 289 21.29 16.08 2.15
CA LEU A 289 21.25 14.71 2.66
C LEU A 289 21.79 13.71 1.64
N ILE A 290 21.47 13.87 0.35
CA ILE A 290 22.03 13.04 -0.73
C ILE A 290 23.56 13.14 -0.77
N SER A 291 24.14 14.32 -0.50
CA SER A 291 25.60 14.50 -0.44
C SER A 291 26.29 13.64 0.63
N LYS A 292 25.56 13.18 1.65
CA LYS A 292 26.06 12.28 2.70
C LYS A 292 26.12 10.82 2.26
N MET A 293 25.42 10.46 1.19
CA MET A 293 25.56 9.15 0.56
C MET A 293 26.92 9.04 -0.11
N LYS A 294 27.45 7.82 -0.23
CA LYS A 294 28.70 7.59 -0.96
C LYS A 294 28.57 8.01 -2.42
N LYS A 295 29.64 8.57 -2.98
CA LYS A 295 29.73 8.78 -4.43
C LYS A 295 29.63 7.44 -5.16
N GLY A 296 28.76 7.37 -6.17
CA GLY A 296 28.47 6.15 -6.93
C GLY A 296 27.50 5.19 -6.24
N SER A 297 26.77 5.63 -5.21
CA SER A 297 25.74 4.84 -4.53
C SER A 297 24.45 4.73 -5.33
N TRP A 298 23.57 3.80 -4.93
CA TRP A 298 22.24 3.62 -5.50
C TRP A 298 21.15 3.97 -4.49
N LEU A 299 20.14 4.72 -4.93
CA LEU A 299 18.99 5.12 -4.10
C LEU A 299 17.70 4.53 -4.65
N VAL A 300 16.95 3.81 -3.81
CA VAL A 300 15.64 3.24 -4.15
C VAL A 300 14.55 3.90 -3.32
N ASN A 301 13.46 4.30 -3.96
CA ASN A 301 12.30 4.88 -3.31
C ASN A 301 11.00 4.25 -3.81
N THR A 302 10.42 3.36 -3.00
CA THR A 302 9.06 2.83 -3.19
C THR A 302 8.12 3.31 -2.08
N ALA A 303 8.51 4.36 -1.35
CA ALA A 303 7.76 4.94 -0.26
C ALA A 303 6.81 6.02 -0.79
N ARG A 304 7.30 7.24 -0.99
CA ARG A 304 6.56 8.35 -1.62
C ARG A 304 7.50 9.29 -2.38
N GLY A 305 7.05 9.79 -3.53
CA GLY A 305 7.87 10.67 -4.38
C GLY A 305 8.27 11.98 -3.68
N ALA A 306 7.39 12.55 -2.85
CA ALA A 306 7.68 13.80 -2.14
C ALA A 306 8.65 13.67 -0.95
N ILE A 307 9.17 12.47 -0.65
CA ILE A 307 10.25 12.30 0.34
C ILE A 307 11.59 12.77 -0.25
N VAL A 308 11.74 12.67 -1.57
CA VAL A 308 12.92 13.20 -2.28
C VAL A 308 12.60 14.57 -2.88
N VAL A 309 13.64 15.40 -3.03
CA VAL A 309 13.57 16.56 -3.94
C VAL A 309 13.98 16.07 -5.32
N LYS A 310 13.01 15.99 -6.23
CA LYS A 310 13.19 15.35 -7.56
C LYS A 310 14.28 16.02 -8.40
N GLU A 311 14.46 17.32 -8.28
CA GLU A 311 15.52 18.07 -8.95
C GLU A 311 16.90 17.67 -8.43
N ASP A 312 17.06 17.58 -7.10
CA ASP A 312 18.32 17.22 -6.46
C ASP A 312 18.73 15.77 -6.78
N VAL A 313 17.76 14.85 -6.85
CA VAL A 313 18.00 13.47 -7.30
C VAL A 313 18.45 13.44 -8.75
N ALA A 314 17.78 14.18 -9.63
CA ALA A 314 18.15 14.26 -11.04
C ALA A 314 19.57 14.80 -11.24
N ASP A 315 19.93 15.85 -10.49
CA ASP A 315 21.27 16.45 -10.52
C ASP A 315 22.34 15.51 -9.98
N ALA A 316 22.07 14.83 -8.85
CA ALA A 316 22.98 13.86 -8.26
C ALA A 316 23.20 12.64 -9.17
N LEU A 317 22.17 12.22 -9.91
CA LEU A 317 22.29 11.18 -10.92
C LEU A 317 23.15 11.66 -12.09
N LYS A 318 22.81 12.83 -12.65
CA LYS A 318 23.51 13.43 -13.80
C LYS A 318 25.00 13.67 -13.55
N ASN A 319 25.38 14.06 -12.34
CA ASN A 319 26.78 14.30 -11.99
C ASN A 319 27.54 13.04 -11.50
N GLY A 320 26.87 11.89 -11.42
CA GLY A 320 27.44 10.61 -11.00
C GLY A 320 27.69 10.47 -9.50
N HIS A 321 27.18 11.38 -8.67
CA HIS A 321 27.14 11.19 -7.22
C HIS A 321 26.24 10.01 -6.85
N LEU A 322 25.07 9.92 -7.48
CA LEU A 322 24.29 8.70 -7.54
C LEU A 322 24.63 7.96 -8.83
N ARG A 323 24.89 6.66 -8.72
CA ARG A 323 25.02 5.76 -9.86
C ARG A 323 23.67 5.34 -10.39
N GLY A 324 22.65 5.28 -9.53
CA GLY A 324 21.29 5.00 -9.95
C GLY A 324 20.20 5.43 -8.99
N TYR A 325 19.04 5.73 -9.54
CA TYR A 325 17.78 5.97 -8.83
C TYR A 325 16.66 5.14 -9.45
N GLY A 326 15.77 4.61 -8.62
CA GLY A 326 14.63 3.85 -9.11
C GLY A 326 13.55 3.62 -8.05
N GLY A 327 12.41 3.15 -8.51
CA GLY A 327 11.21 2.99 -7.71
C GLY A 327 9.97 3.34 -8.50
N ASP A 328 8.84 3.39 -7.82
CA ASP A 328 7.53 3.48 -8.47
C ASP A 328 6.73 4.73 -8.08
N VAL A 329 7.20 5.52 -7.10
CA VAL A 329 6.42 6.61 -6.52
C VAL A 329 6.83 7.98 -7.05
N TRP A 330 5.83 8.86 -7.20
CA TRP A 330 5.98 10.17 -7.80
C TRP A 330 5.23 11.23 -6.99
N PHE A 331 5.55 12.51 -7.20
CA PHE A 331 4.70 13.60 -6.72
C PHE A 331 4.66 14.76 -7.73
N PRO A 332 3.46 15.21 -8.16
CA PRO A 332 2.15 14.60 -7.89
C PRO A 332 1.94 13.28 -8.66
N GLN A 333 0.79 12.64 -8.45
CA GLN A 333 0.33 11.50 -9.23
C GLN A 333 -1.05 11.79 -9.86
N PRO A 334 -1.23 11.62 -11.18
CA PRO A 334 -0.26 11.10 -12.16
C PRO A 334 0.98 11.98 -12.33
N ALA A 335 2.15 11.35 -12.53
CA ALA A 335 3.40 12.07 -12.72
C ALA A 335 3.34 12.89 -14.03
N PRO A 336 3.61 14.21 -14.01
CA PRO A 336 3.63 15.04 -15.21
C PRO A 336 4.54 14.47 -16.31
N LYS A 337 4.23 14.71 -17.58
CA LYS A 337 4.99 14.17 -18.72
C LYS A 337 6.44 14.67 -18.76
N ASP A 338 6.67 15.87 -18.24
CA ASP A 338 7.94 16.57 -18.12
C ASP A 338 8.63 16.34 -16.76
N HIS A 339 8.10 15.45 -15.91
CA HIS A 339 8.71 15.16 -14.62
C HIS A 339 10.18 14.70 -14.79
N PRO A 340 11.17 15.33 -14.14
CA PRO A 340 12.60 15.16 -14.47
C PRO A 340 13.09 13.71 -14.31
N LEU A 341 12.59 13.01 -13.28
CA LEU A 341 12.98 11.61 -13.02
C LEU A 341 12.48 10.60 -14.07
N ARG A 342 11.64 11.00 -15.03
CA ARG A 342 11.32 10.15 -16.19
C ARG A 342 12.51 9.94 -17.11
N TYR A 343 13.44 10.91 -17.15
CA TYR A 343 14.48 10.98 -18.17
C TYR A 343 15.89 11.13 -17.59
N ALA A 344 16.02 11.42 -16.30
CA ALA A 344 17.32 11.58 -15.66
C ALA A 344 18.15 10.29 -15.81
N GLN A 345 19.41 10.44 -16.21
CA GLN A 345 20.37 9.35 -16.40
C GLN A 345 21.71 9.72 -15.77
N ASN A 346 22.49 8.71 -15.42
CA ASN A 346 23.87 8.89 -14.96
C ASN A 346 24.82 9.23 -16.14
N PRO A 347 26.10 9.59 -15.89
CA PRO A 347 27.06 9.95 -16.95
C PRO A 347 27.31 8.88 -18.02
N TRP A 348 26.85 7.65 -17.81
CA TRP A 348 27.01 6.52 -18.72
C TRP A 348 25.73 6.15 -19.47
N GLY A 349 24.66 6.95 -19.38
CA GLY A 349 23.41 6.72 -20.10
C GLY A 349 22.51 5.64 -19.49
N GLY A 350 22.69 5.33 -18.20
CA GLY A 350 21.87 4.37 -17.46
C GLY A 350 21.44 4.90 -16.09
N GLY A 351 21.20 4.00 -15.13
CA GLY A 351 20.94 4.38 -13.74
C GLY A 351 19.54 4.90 -13.43
N ASN A 352 18.56 4.68 -14.32
CA ASN A 352 17.16 4.99 -14.07
C ASN A 352 16.35 3.70 -14.11
N ALA A 353 15.68 3.37 -13.00
CA ALA A 353 14.76 2.24 -12.89
C ALA A 353 13.39 2.70 -12.37
N MET A 354 12.92 3.85 -12.86
CA MET A 354 11.61 4.37 -12.53
C MET A 354 10.49 3.63 -13.27
N VAL A 355 9.39 3.37 -12.58
CA VAL A 355 8.15 2.81 -13.15
C VAL A 355 6.93 3.62 -12.65
N PRO A 356 5.74 3.49 -13.25
CA PRO A 356 4.51 4.03 -12.65
C PRO A 356 4.25 3.43 -11.26
N HIS A 357 3.44 4.08 -10.42
CA HIS A 357 3.15 3.61 -9.06
C HIS A 357 2.32 2.32 -9.07
N MET A 358 3.03 1.18 -9.03
CA MET A 358 2.45 -0.13 -9.32
C MET A 358 2.84 -1.23 -8.32
N SER A 359 3.91 -1.05 -7.53
CA SER A 359 4.42 -2.13 -6.66
C SER A 359 3.38 -2.59 -5.64
N GLY A 360 2.58 -1.64 -5.13
CA GLY A 360 1.49 -1.90 -4.19
C GLY A 360 0.18 -2.39 -4.83
N THR A 361 0.11 -2.46 -6.17
CA THR A 361 -1.11 -2.79 -6.94
C THR A 361 -0.93 -4.00 -7.86
N SER A 362 0.02 -4.89 -7.56
CA SER A 362 0.08 -6.20 -8.22
C SER A 362 -1.24 -6.95 -8.07
N ILE A 363 -1.59 -7.83 -9.02
CA ILE A 363 -2.86 -8.59 -8.99
C ILE A 363 -3.09 -9.27 -7.62
N ASP A 364 -2.05 -9.88 -7.05
CA ASP A 364 -2.12 -10.49 -5.71
C ASP A 364 -2.41 -9.48 -4.59
N ALA A 365 -1.85 -8.27 -4.70
CA ALA A 365 -2.07 -7.19 -3.74
C ALA A 365 -3.49 -6.62 -3.86
N GLN A 366 -4.01 -6.50 -5.09
CA GLN A 366 -5.36 -5.97 -5.34
C GLN A 366 -6.42 -6.79 -4.63
N LYS A 367 -6.31 -8.12 -4.72
CA LYS A 367 -7.19 -9.01 -3.96
C LYS A 367 -7.18 -8.68 -2.46
N ARG A 368 -5.99 -8.56 -1.87
CA ARG A 368 -5.85 -8.35 -0.42
C ARG A 368 -6.36 -6.99 0.04
N TYR A 369 -6.05 -5.91 -0.69
CA TYR A 369 -6.54 -4.59 -0.29
C TYR A 369 -8.03 -4.41 -0.62
N ALA A 370 -8.58 -5.04 -1.66
CA ALA A 370 -10.01 -5.01 -1.92
C ALA A 370 -10.80 -5.69 -0.78
N ASP A 371 -10.37 -6.91 -0.39
CA ASP A 371 -10.96 -7.64 0.73
C ASP A 371 -10.85 -6.85 2.05
N GLY A 372 -9.71 -6.19 2.29
CA GLY A 372 -9.51 -5.37 3.48
C GLY A 372 -10.27 -4.04 3.50
N THR A 373 -10.43 -3.38 2.35
CA THR A 373 -11.30 -2.21 2.22
C THR A 373 -12.74 -2.59 2.56
N LYS A 374 -13.23 -3.72 2.04
CA LYS A 374 -14.56 -4.24 2.40
C LYS A 374 -14.70 -4.51 3.90
N ALA A 375 -13.66 -5.06 4.54
CA ALA A 375 -13.68 -5.31 6.00
C ALA A 375 -13.75 -4.01 6.82
N ILE A 376 -13.02 -2.95 6.42
CA ILE A 376 -13.10 -1.64 7.07
C ILE A 376 -14.50 -1.03 6.92
N LEU A 377 -15.09 -1.13 5.72
CA LEU A 377 -16.45 -0.66 5.46
C LEU A 377 -17.49 -1.43 6.28
N ASP A 378 -17.33 -2.74 6.45
CA ASP A 378 -18.24 -3.55 7.27
C ASP A 378 -18.24 -3.11 8.74
N GLU A 379 -17.08 -2.78 9.31
CA GLU A 379 -17.00 -2.25 10.67
C GLU A 379 -17.70 -0.89 10.81
N TYR A 380 -17.63 -0.05 9.77
CA TYR A 380 -18.30 1.25 9.74
C TYR A 380 -19.83 1.11 9.57
N PHE A 381 -20.28 0.43 8.51
CA PHE A 381 -21.72 0.29 8.21
C PHE A 381 -22.49 -0.54 9.24
N SER A 382 -21.85 -1.48 9.92
CA SER A 382 -22.47 -2.20 11.04
C SER A 382 -22.61 -1.37 12.32
N GLY A 383 -21.98 -0.19 12.39
CA GLY A 383 -21.93 0.65 13.59
C GLY A 383 -21.09 0.09 14.72
N ARG A 384 -20.38 -1.02 14.51
CA ARG A 384 -19.50 -1.63 15.53
C ARG A 384 -18.24 -0.80 15.75
N GLU A 385 -17.72 -0.19 14.68
CA GLU A 385 -16.46 0.56 14.67
C GLU A 385 -15.27 -0.22 15.29
N ASN A 386 -15.27 -1.55 15.20
CA ASN A 386 -14.21 -2.40 15.75
C ASN A 386 -13.07 -2.55 14.73
N TYR A 387 -12.54 -1.42 14.27
CA TYR A 387 -11.42 -1.38 13.35
C TYR A 387 -10.20 -2.06 13.94
N ARG A 388 -9.40 -2.70 13.09
CA ARG A 388 -8.08 -3.16 13.50
C ARG A 388 -7.23 -1.95 13.88
N PRO A 389 -6.61 -1.89 15.06
CA PRO A 389 -5.86 -0.72 15.49
C PRO A 389 -4.75 -0.30 14.52
N GLU A 390 -4.13 -1.26 13.84
CA GLU A 390 -3.08 -1.02 12.87
C GLU A 390 -3.55 -0.43 11.54
N ASP A 391 -4.84 -0.50 11.22
CA ASP A 391 -5.43 0.09 10.02
C ASP A 391 -5.73 1.59 10.21
N LEU A 392 -5.80 2.06 11.46
CA LEU A 392 -6.15 3.44 11.79
C LEU A 392 -4.93 4.38 11.69
N ILE A 393 -5.08 5.46 10.93
CA ILE A 393 -4.08 6.53 10.79
C ILE A 393 -4.44 7.73 11.66
N VAL A 394 -5.64 8.26 11.48
CA VAL A 394 -6.27 9.20 12.41
C VAL A 394 -7.68 8.72 12.75
N HIS A 395 -8.09 8.92 13.99
CA HIS A 395 -9.39 8.48 14.48
C HIS A 395 -9.79 9.32 15.69
N LYS A 396 -11.06 9.74 15.76
CA LYS A 396 -11.60 10.53 16.89
C LYS A 396 -10.78 11.81 17.18
N GLY A 397 -10.26 12.44 16.13
CA GLY A 397 -9.56 13.73 16.23
C GLY A 397 -8.09 13.67 16.65
N ASP A 398 -7.50 12.47 16.73
CA ASP A 398 -6.08 12.30 17.01
C ASP A 398 -5.41 11.28 16.06
N TYR A 399 -4.08 11.31 16.02
CA TYR A 399 -3.28 10.30 15.34
C TYR A 399 -3.36 8.96 16.09
N ALA A 400 -3.83 7.92 15.40
CA ALA A 400 -3.91 6.56 15.91
C ALA A 400 -2.61 5.75 15.66
N THR A 401 -1.74 6.25 14.78
CA THR A 401 -0.47 5.61 14.40
C THR A 401 0.75 6.34 14.94
N LYS A 402 1.79 5.57 15.29
CA LYS A 402 3.12 6.09 15.66
C LYS A 402 4.04 6.29 14.46
N ALA A 403 3.64 5.88 13.26
CA ALA A 403 4.50 5.85 12.08
C ALA A 403 4.60 7.19 11.33
N TYR A 404 3.67 8.13 11.57
CA TYR A 404 3.64 9.45 10.92
C TYR A 404 4.34 10.51 11.78
N GLY A 405 5.57 10.20 12.19
CA GLY A 405 6.43 11.03 13.04
C GLY A 405 6.26 10.77 14.54
N GLN A 406 7.28 11.16 15.31
CA GLN A 406 7.21 11.21 16.77
C GLN A 406 6.28 12.36 17.17
N ARG A 407 5.15 12.02 17.79
CA ARG A 407 4.11 12.96 18.22
C ARG A 407 3.85 12.77 19.71
N GLU A 408 3.63 13.87 20.42
CA GLU A 408 3.08 13.85 21.78
C GLU A 408 1.57 13.56 21.67
N LYS A 409 1.03 12.72 22.55
CA LYS A 409 -0.42 12.49 22.60
C LYS A 409 -1.10 13.75 23.11
N LYS A 410 -2.23 14.11 22.49
CA LYS A 410 -3.08 15.20 22.95
C LYS A 410 -3.92 14.81 24.17
#